data_AF-A0A6P0PRC7-F1
#
_entry.id   AF-A0A6P0PRC7-F1
#
_cell.length_a   1.000
_cell.length_b   1.000
_cell.length_c   1.000
_cell.angle_alpha   90.00
_cell.angle_beta   90.00
_cell.angle_gamma   90.00
#
_symmetry.space_group_name_H-M   'P 1'
#
loop_
_entity.id
_entity.type
_entity.pdbx_description
1 polymer ?
#
loop_
_entity_poly.entity_id
_entity_poly.type
_entity_poly.pdbx_seq_one_letter_code
_entity_poly.pdbx_strand_id
1 'polypeptide(L)'
;IHIIRQLLRYQPDALKKVFFIKDGSTGYFGQTALLHKPMLDMVNWLLDKHDIVLAGLEKSGPFVDHAQAIQQNLDPGKILIPTDDYIYRYILPRTRNSQDLYGSSTNYGHKVIFKARNGQMYVVSIPVRELKENPTINDLPNLQVILSNVEALHCDMYDSALFPVALVNKLVSLSAHPSQRILQKFANQSISR
;
A
#
# COMPACT_ATOMS: atom_id res chain seq x y z
N ILE A 1 -9.41 -9.36 1.09
CA ILE A 1 -10.63 -9.97 0.47
C ILE A 1 -11.53 -10.62 1.51
N HIS A 2 -11.08 -11.61 2.28
CA HIS A 2 -11.95 -12.29 3.27
C HIS A 2 -12.66 -11.33 4.23
N ILE A 3 -11.94 -10.35 4.80
CA ILE A 3 -12.51 -9.34 5.70
C ILE A 3 -13.60 -8.51 5.01
N ILE A 4 -13.35 -8.04 3.78
CA ILE A 4 -14.34 -7.30 2.97
C ILE A 4 -15.62 -8.14 2.81
N ARG A 5 -15.47 -9.43 2.47
CA ARG A 5 -16.62 -10.34 2.34
C ARG A 5 -17.40 -10.51 3.63
N GLN A 6 -16.72 -10.61 4.78
CA GLN A 6 -17.40 -10.74 6.07
C GLN A 6 -18.16 -9.46 6.43
N LEU A 7 -17.57 -8.29 6.20
CA LEU A 7 -18.24 -7.01 6.41
C LEU A 7 -19.46 -6.86 5.51
N LEU A 8 -19.35 -7.21 4.23
CA LEU A 8 -20.50 -7.25 3.31
C LEU A 8 -21.63 -8.16 3.80
N ARG A 9 -21.30 -9.25 4.48
CA ARG A 9 -22.30 -10.22 4.94
C ARG A 9 -23.02 -9.75 6.21
N TYR A 10 -22.29 -9.18 7.16
CA TYR A 10 -22.83 -8.92 8.50
C TYR A 10 -23.09 -7.44 8.78
N GLN A 11 -22.33 -6.52 8.17
CA GLN A 11 -22.47 -5.09 8.39
C GLN A 11 -22.00 -4.28 7.17
N PRO A 12 -22.76 -4.28 6.06
CA PRO A 12 -22.36 -3.60 4.81
C PRO A 12 -22.03 -2.13 5.00
N ASP A 13 -22.76 -1.42 5.86
CA ASP A 13 -22.56 0.01 6.13
C ASP A 13 -21.21 0.30 6.80
N ALA A 14 -20.59 -0.68 7.45
CA ALA A 14 -19.28 -0.51 8.05
C ALA A 14 -18.17 -0.35 6.99
N LEU A 15 -18.36 -0.83 5.75
CA LEU A 15 -17.35 -0.69 4.70
C LEU A 15 -16.98 0.77 4.42
N LYS A 16 -17.95 1.68 4.48
CA LYS A 16 -17.75 3.13 4.30
C LYS A 16 -16.93 3.78 5.43
N LYS A 17 -16.78 3.08 6.55
CA LYS A 17 -16.09 3.56 7.76
C LYS A 17 -14.72 2.88 7.96
N VAL A 18 -14.31 2.01 7.04
CA VAL A 18 -13.07 1.25 7.15
C VAL A 18 -12.14 1.64 6.02
N PHE A 19 -10.95 2.11 6.39
CA PHE A 19 -9.85 2.28 5.44
C PHE A 19 -9.04 0.97 5.37
N PHE A 20 -9.10 0.28 4.24
CA PHE A 20 -8.32 -0.92 4.00
C PHE A 20 -6.93 -0.55 3.49
N ILE A 21 -5.91 -1.11 4.14
CA ILE A 21 -4.53 -0.92 3.73
C ILE A 21 -3.91 -2.27 3.41
N LYS A 22 -3.41 -2.39 2.20
CA LYS A 22 -2.58 -3.51 1.76
C LYS A 22 -1.11 -3.15 1.96
N ASP A 23 -0.33 -4.07 2.54
CA ASP A 23 1.12 -3.97 2.54
C ASP A 23 1.65 -4.25 1.12
N GLY A 24 2.25 -3.24 0.50
CA GLY A 24 2.69 -3.23 -0.89
C GLY A 24 1.62 -2.80 -1.92
N SER A 25 2.02 -2.80 -3.20
CA SER A 25 1.22 -2.37 -4.35
C SER A 25 -0.18 -3.00 -4.45
N THR A 26 -1.14 -2.31 -5.06
CA THR A 26 -2.43 -2.88 -5.52
C THR A 26 -2.21 -3.68 -6.81
N GLY A 27 -1.53 -4.81 -6.68
CA GLY A 27 -1.26 -5.75 -7.76
C GLY A 27 -0.97 -7.15 -7.26
N TYR A 28 -1.04 -8.10 -8.20
CA TYR A 28 -0.64 -9.49 -8.06
C TYR A 28 0.52 -9.77 -9.01
N PHE A 29 1.45 -10.61 -8.56
CA PHE A 29 2.70 -10.86 -9.27
C PHE A 29 2.99 -12.37 -9.39
N GLY A 30 3.91 -12.71 -10.29
CA GLY A 30 4.29 -14.10 -10.56
C GLY A 30 3.10 -14.94 -11.03
N GLN A 31 2.98 -16.16 -10.50
CA GLN A 31 1.93 -17.11 -10.88
C GLN A 31 0.51 -16.61 -10.57
N THR A 32 0.37 -15.61 -9.69
CA THR A 32 -0.92 -15.04 -9.31
C THR A 32 -1.33 -13.81 -10.11
N ALA A 33 -0.49 -13.36 -11.06
CA ALA A 33 -0.70 -12.10 -11.77
C ALA A 33 -2.09 -12.00 -12.41
N LEU A 34 -2.62 -13.09 -12.96
CA LEU A 34 -3.97 -13.13 -13.56
C LEU A 34 -5.11 -12.77 -12.60
N LEU A 35 -4.90 -12.82 -11.29
CA LEU A 35 -5.90 -12.39 -10.29
C LEU A 35 -6.14 -10.87 -10.29
N HIS A 36 -5.32 -10.07 -10.97
CA HIS A 36 -5.57 -8.63 -11.09
C HIS A 36 -6.92 -8.34 -11.77
N LYS A 37 -7.32 -9.14 -12.78
CA LYS A 37 -8.59 -8.96 -13.52
C LYS A 37 -9.82 -9.12 -12.61
N PRO A 38 -10.04 -10.27 -11.94
CA PRO A 38 -11.18 -10.42 -11.05
C PRO A 38 -11.10 -9.47 -9.84
N MET A 39 -9.91 -9.06 -9.41
CA MET A 39 -9.77 -8.05 -8.36
C MET A 39 -10.22 -6.66 -8.85
N LEU A 40 -9.89 -6.28 -10.08
CA LEU A 40 -10.33 -5.03 -10.71
C LEU A 40 -11.86 -5.01 -10.83
N ASP A 41 -12.47 -6.10 -11.29
CA ASP A 41 -13.94 -6.24 -11.36
C ASP A 41 -14.59 -6.10 -9.98
N MET A 42 -14.01 -6.75 -8.97
CA MET A 42 -14.50 -6.64 -7.59
C MET A 42 -14.36 -5.22 -7.04
N VAL A 43 -13.23 -4.56 -7.29
CA VAL A 43 -12.98 -3.17 -6.89
C VAL A 43 -14.00 -2.24 -7.53
N ASN A 44 -14.26 -2.40 -8.83
CA ASN A 44 -15.28 -1.64 -9.54
C ASN A 44 -16.66 -1.77 -8.88
N TRP A 45 -17.08 -3.01 -8.60
CA TRP A 45 -18.33 -3.25 -7.90
C TRP A 45 -18.37 -2.64 -6.49
N LEU A 46 -17.26 -2.73 -5.74
CA LEU A 46 -17.17 -2.16 -4.39
C LEU A 46 -17.19 -0.64 -4.39
N LEU A 47 -16.55 0.00 -5.37
CA LEU A 47 -16.60 1.45 -5.56
C LEU A 47 -18.04 1.89 -5.88
N ASP A 48 -18.74 1.18 -6.76
CA ASP A 48 -20.11 1.52 -7.17
C ASP A 48 -21.14 1.35 -6.05
N LYS A 49 -21.02 0.27 -5.27
CA LYS A 49 -22.05 -0.11 -4.29
C LYS A 49 -21.76 0.37 -2.88
N HIS A 50 -20.49 0.50 -2.53
CA HIS A 50 -20.06 0.69 -1.15
C HIS A 50 -19.08 1.84 -0.96
N ASP A 51 -18.63 2.51 -2.02
CA ASP A 51 -17.64 3.59 -1.97
C ASP A 51 -16.41 3.20 -1.11
N ILE A 52 -15.82 2.05 -1.43
CA ILE A 52 -14.73 1.48 -0.63
C ILE A 52 -13.50 2.41 -0.61
N VAL A 53 -12.90 2.55 0.57
CA VAL A 53 -11.60 3.21 0.75
C VAL A 53 -10.53 2.13 0.92
N LEU A 54 -9.71 1.94 -0.11
CA LEU A 54 -8.65 0.92 -0.16
C LEU A 54 -7.38 1.54 -0.76
N ALA A 55 -6.23 1.26 -0.17
CA ALA A 55 -4.94 1.63 -0.74
C ALA A 55 -3.88 0.55 -0.47
N GLY A 56 -2.91 0.43 -1.37
CA GLY A 56 -1.65 -0.25 -1.13
C GLY A 56 -0.59 0.75 -0.68
N LEU A 57 0.26 0.39 0.27
CA LEU A 57 1.40 1.22 0.68
C LEU A 57 2.70 0.47 0.44
N GLU A 58 3.56 1.05 -0.38
CA GLU A 58 4.86 0.46 -0.68
C GLU A 58 5.93 1.00 0.27
N LYS A 59 6.74 0.07 0.79
CA LYS A 59 7.84 0.35 1.72
C LYS A 59 9.21 0.18 1.07
N SER A 60 9.25 -0.42 -0.11
CA SER A 60 10.48 -0.68 -0.86
C SER A 60 10.18 -0.79 -2.35
N GLY A 61 11.25 -0.77 -3.15
CA GLY A 61 11.22 -0.95 -4.58
C GLY A 61 11.32 0.36 -5.35
N PRO A 62 11.36 0.29 -6.69
CA PRO A 62 11.82 1.40 -7.54
C PRO A 62 11.03 2.70 -7.38
N PHE A 63 9.72 2.62 -7.12
CA PHE A 63 8.90 3.81 -6.87
C PHE A 63 9.25 4.49 -5.54
N VAL A 64 9.57 3.71 -4.50
CA VAL A 64 9.97 4.24 -3.20
C VAL A 64 11.34 4.88 -3.31
N ASP A 65 12.28 4.21 -3.98
CA ASP A 65 13.63 4.74 -4.24
C ASP A 65 13.56 6.05 -5.02
N HIS A 66 12.73 6.10 -6.06
CA HIS A 66 12.48 7.31 -6.85
C HIS A 66 11.83 8.42 -6.02
N ALA A 67 10.83 8.10 -5.20
CA ALA A 67 10.18 9.06 -4.31
C ALA A 67 11.19 9.73 -3.37
N GLN A 68 12.13 8.97 -2.81
CA GLN A 68 13.21 9.53 -2.00
C GLN A 68 14.15 10.41 -2.81
N ALA A 69 14.52 9.98 -4.03
CA ALA A 69 15.39 10.75 -4.91
C ALA A 69 14.81 12.13 -5.28
N ILE A 70 13.49 12.24 -5.45
CA ILE A 70 12.81 13.50 -5.79
C ILE A 70 12.27 14.25 -4.58
N GLN A 71 12.56 13.83 -3.34
CA GLN A 71 11.97 14.41 -2.13
C GLN A 71 12.18 15.92 -2.05
N GLN A 72 13.32 16.44 -2.49
CA GLN A 72 13.64 17.87 -2.47
C GLN A 72 12.92 18.66 -3.58
N ASN A 73 12.42 17.99 -4.63
CA ASN A 73 11.72 18.60 -5.75
C ASN A 73 10.19 18.59 -5.59
N LEU A 74 9.66 17.92 -4.56
CA LEU A 74 8.24 17.90 -4.24
C LEU A 74 7.99 18.68 -2.96
N ASP A 75 7.05 19.62 -2.97
CA ASP A 75 6.70 20.37 -1.76
C ASP A 75 5.86 19.53 -0.78
N PRO A 76 5.95 19.76 0.54
CA PRO A 76 5.09 19.10 1.51
C PRO A 76 3.60 19.31 1.21
N GLY A 77 2.80 18.24 1.38
CA GLY A 77 1.37 18.22 1.05
C GLY A 77 1.07 18.09 -0.45
N LYS A 78 2.08 17.88 -1.31
CA LYS A 78 1.89 17.67 -2.75
C LYS A 78 1.98 16.19 -3.14
N ILE A 79 1.42 15.91 -4.30
CA ILE A 79 1.44 14.60 -4.93
C ILE A 79 2.09 14.67 -6.32
N LEU A 80 2.63 13.55 -6.74
CA LEU A 80 2.99 13.25 -8.11
C LEU A 80 2.23 11.99 -8.52
N ILE A 81 1.44 12.10 -9.59
CA ILE A 81 0.78 10.98 -10.24
C ILE A 81 1.60 10.68 -11.50
N PRO A 82 2.46 9.65 -11.49
CA PRO A 82 3.35 9.38 -12.61
C PRO A 82 2.55 8.79 -13.78
N THR A 83 2.75 9.36 -14.97
CA THR A 83 2.29 8.78 -16.24
C THR A 83 3.19 7.61 -16.64
N ASP A 84 2.75 6.78 -17.58
CA ASP A 84 3.58 5.67 -18.07
C ASP A 84 4.90 6.18 -18.66
N ASP A 85 4.89 7.29 -19.40
CA ASP A 85 6.12 7.93 -19.90
C ASP A 85 7.07 8.32 -18.75
N TYR A 86 6.53 8.89 -17.67
CA TYR A 86 7.32 9.21 -16.49
C TYR A 86 7.90 7.96 -15.83
N ILE A 87 7.08 6.92 -15.65
CA ILE A 87 7.50 5.65 -15.05
C ILE A 87 8.65 5.04 -15.85
N TYR A 88 8.49 4.90 -17.16
CA TYR A 88 9.50 4.27 -18.01
C TYR A 88 10.74 5.13 -18.24
N ARG A 89 10.65 6.45 -18.07
CA ARG A 89 11.81 7.33 -18.19
C ARG A 89 12.64 7.42 -16.91
N TYR A 90 11.98 7.48 -15.74
CA TYR A 90 12.64 7.85 -14.50
C TYR A 90 12.66 6.75 -13.42
N ILE A 91 11.71 5.79 -13.45
CA ILE A 91 11.54 4.82 -12.35
C ILE A 91 11.92 3.40 -12.78
N LEU A 92 11.41 2.95 -13.92
CA LEU A 92 11.64 1.62 -14.47
C LEU A 92 12.14 1.73 -15.93
N PRO A 93 13.40 2.17 -16.15
CA PRO A 93 13.96 2.32 -17.47
C PRO A 93 13.87 1.02 -18.27
N ARG A 94 13.03 1.00 -19.30
CA ARG A 94 12.87 -0.11 -20.25
C ARG A 94 12.64 0.44 -21.64
N THR A 95 13.13 -0.27 -22.65
CA THR A 95 12.81 0.04 -24.05
C THR A 95 11.31 -0.13 -24.25
N ARG A 96 10.60 0.97 -24.53
CA ARG A 96 9.15 0.98 -24.69
C ARG A 96 8.78 0.16 -25.94
N ASN A 97 8.23 -1.03 -25.75
CA ASN A 97 7.36 -1.60 -26.78
C ASN A 97 6.03 -0.85 -26.64
N SER A 98 5.67 -0.09 -27.67
CA SER A 98 4.85 1.12 -27.62
C SER A 98 3.38 0.99 -27.22
N GLN A 99 2.90 -0.16 -26.73
CA GLN A 99 1.46 -0.40 -26.56
C GLN A 99 1.01 -0.90 -25.18
N ASP A 100 1.90 -1.29 -24.26
CA ASP A 100 1.47 -1.85 -22.99
C ASP A 100 1.42 -0.80 -21.87
N LEU A 101 0.23 -0.61 -21.30
CA LEU A 101 0.05 0.20 -20.09
C LEU A 101 0.88 -0.33 -18.93
N TYR A 102 1.39 0.56 -18.07
CA TYR A 102 2.13 0.14 -16.90
C TYR A 102 1.30 -0.79 -16.00
N GLY A 103 1.82 -2.00 -15.78
CA GLY A 103 1.18 -2.98 -14.91
C GLY A 103 -0.13 -3.56 -15.45
N SER A 104 -0.40 -3.46 -16.75
CA SER A 104 -1.61 -3.99 -17.40
C SER A 104 -1.93 -5.47 -17.10
N SER A 105 -0.90 -6.26 -16.78
CA SER A 105 -1.03 -7.71 -16.49
C SER A 105 -0.94 -8.07 -15.01
N THR A 106 -0.70 -7.09 -14.13
CA THR A 106 -0.40 -7.33 -12.71
C THR A 106 -1.16 -6.41 -11.75
N ASN A 107 -1.43 -5.17 -12.15
CA ASN A 107 -1.95 -4.14 -11.27
C ASN A 107 -3.45 -3.93 -11.50
N TYR A 108 -4.12 -3.42 -10.47
CA TYR A 108 -5.51 -2.96 -10.52
C TYR A 108 -5.64 -1.54 -9.94
N GLY A 109 -4.53 -0.80 -9.89
CA GLY A 109 -4.47 0.54 -9.31
C GLY A 109 -3.29 1.35 -9.82
N HIS A 110 -3.41 2.68 -9.71
CA HIS A 110 -2.38 3.64 -10.07
C HIS A 110 -1.53 4.05 -8.88
N LYS A 111 -0.29 4.41 -9.16
CA LYS A 111 0.67 4.91 -8.17
C LYS A 111 0.45 6.39 -7.91
N VAL A 112 0.66 6.81 -6.68
CA VAL A 112 0.72 8.20 -6.25
C VAL A 112 1.92 8.31 -5.32
N ILE A 113 2.86 9.18 -5.69
CA ILE A 113 3.93 9.59 -4.79
C ILE A 113 3.39 10.80 -4.01
N PHE A 114 3.36 10.71 -2.69
CA PHE A 114 2.82 11.73 -1.81
C PHE A 114 3.88 12.17 -0.81
N LYS A 115 4.15 13.48 -0.74
CA LYS A 115 4.94 14.05 0.35
C LYS A 115 3.99 14.57 1.41
N ALA A 116 3.98 13.93 2.58
CA ALA A 116 3.21 14.42 3.71
C ALA A 116 3.75 15.76 4.22
N ARG A 117 2.97 16.46 5.04
CA ARG A 117 3.33 17.78 5.58
C ARG A 117 4.54 17.71 6.50
N ASN A 118 4.79 16.57 7.12
CA ASN A 118 6.01 16.30 7.89
C ASN A 118 7.25 16.03 7.01
N GLY A 119 7.12 16.05 5.68
CA GLY A 119 8.19 15.81 4.72
C GLY A 119 8.43 14.35 4.34
N GLN A 120 7.73 13.40 4.99
CA GLN A 120 7.84 11.98 4.68
C GLN A 120 7.29 11.67 3.29
N MET A 121 8.00 10.84 2.53
CA MET A 121 7.57 10.34 1.24
C MET A 121 6.81 9.03 1.39
N TYR A 122 5.67 8.93 0.71
CA TYR A 122 4.85 7.74 0.60
C TYR A 122 4.62 7.38 -0.86
N VAL A 123 4.61 6.07 -1.13
CA VAL A 123 4.13 5.55 -2.40
C VAL A 123 2.83 4.80 -2.13
N VAL A 124 1.75 5.39 -2.61
CA VAL A 124 0.38 4.91 -2.40
C VAL A 124 -0.13 4.36 -3.73
N SER A 125 -0.61 3.13 -3.72
CA SER A 125 -1.22 2.48 -4.88
C SER A 125 -2.74 2.48 -4.68
N ILE A 126 -3.46 3.23 -5.49
CA ILE A 126 -4.91 3.44 -5.35
C ILE A 126 -5.62 2.58 -6.39
N PRO A 127 -6.52 1.66 -5.99
CA PRO A 127 -7.34 0.90 -6.93
C PRO A 127 -8.16 1.82 -7.82
N VAL A 128 -8.23 1.52 -9.11
CA VAL A 128 -8.91 2.37 -10.10
C VAL A 128 -9.95 1.57 -10.86
N ARG A 129 -10.77 2.29 -11.64
CA ARG A 129 -11.79 1.66 -12.49
C ARG A 129 -11.20 1.01 -13.73
N GLU A 130 -10.20 1.68 -14.28
CA GLU A 130 -9.45 1.29 -15.45
C GLU A 130 -8.03 1.85 -15.33
N LEU A 131 -7.05 1.11 -15.84
CA LEU A 131 -5.68 1.62 -15.93
C LEU A 131 -5.58 2.57 -17.14
N LYS A 132 -4.89 3.69 -16.95
CA LYS A 132 -4.63 4.71 -17.97
C LYS A 132 -3.14 5.00 -18.10
N GLU A 133 -2.73 5.38 -19.31
CA GLU A 133 -1.36 5.82 -19.58
C GLU A 133 -1.04 7.15 -18.88
N ASN A 134 -2.02 8.04 -18.85
CA ASN A 134 -1.91 9.40 -18.29
C ASN A 134 -3.01 9.63 -17.24
N PRO A 135 -2.91 8.96 -16.07
CA PRO A 135 -3.91 9.10 -15.03
C PRO A 135 -3.89 10.50 -14.42
N THR A 136 -5.08 11.00 -14.08
CA THR A 136 -5.32 12.28 -13.44
C THR A 136 -5.92 12.09 -12.05
N ILE A 137 -6.06 13.18 -11.29
CA ILE A 137 -6.69 13.16 -9.97
C ILE A 137 -8.11 12.56 -10.02
N ASN A 138 -8.86 12.81 -11.10
CA ASN A 138 -10.23 12.33 -11.25
C ASN A 138 -10.32 10.82 -11.49
N ASP A 139 -9.21 10.19 -11.86
CA ASP A 139 -9.12 8.75 -12.10
C ASP A 139 -8.81 7.96 -10.82
N LEU A 140 -8.62 8.66 -9.69
CA LEU A 140 -8.21 8.11 -8.40
C LEU A 140 -9.34 8.23 -7.36
N PRO A 141 -10.19 7.19 -7.21
CA PRO A 141 -11.26 7.20 -6.23
C PRO A 141 -10.73 7.42 -4.81
N ASN A 142 -11.44 8.24 -4.04
CA ASN A 142 -11.17 8.48 -2.62
C ASN A 142 -9.75 9.01 -2.30
N LEU A 143 -9.04 9.58 -3.28
CA LEU A 143 -7.66 10.07 -3.15
C LEU A 143 -7.45 10.93 -1.91
N GLN A 144 -8.26 11.98 -1.71
CA GLN A 144 -8.09 12.89 -0.59
C GLN A 144 -8.25 12.17 0.76
N VAL A 145 -9.28 11.33 0.88
CA VAL A 145 -9.55 10.55 2.10
C VAL A 145 -8.39 9.59 2.38
N ILE A 146 -7.89 8.90 1.34
CA ILE A 146 -6.76 7.98 1.45
C ILE A 146 -5.53 8.73 1.95
N LEU A 147 -5.10 9.81 1.30
CA LEU A 147 -3.86 10.51 1.65
C LEU A 147 -3.93 11.16 3.03
N SER A 148 -5.07 11.76 3.40
CA SER A 148 -5.26 12.31 4.75
C SER A 148 -5.18 11.24 5.84
N ASN A 149 -5.71 10.04 5.59
CA ASN A 149 -5.59 8.94 6.54
C ASN A 149 -4.18 8.31 6.55
N VAL A 150 -3.49 8.23 5.41
CA VAL A 150 -2.09 7.77 5.34
C VAL A 150 -1.19 8.69 6.16
N GLU A 151 -1.38 10.00 6.01
CA GLU A 151 -0.66 11.01 6.80
C GLU A 151 -0.99 10.89 8.30
N ALA A 152 -2.27 10.72 8.66
CA ALA A 152 -2.68 10.58 10.06
C ALA A 152 -2.21 9.28 10.72
N LEU A 153 -2.02 8.21 9.94
CA LEU A 153 -1.51 6.92 10.43
C LEU A 153 0.01 6.86 10.55
N HIS A 154 0.71 7.97 10.23
CA HIS A 154 2.15 8.10 10.46
C HIS A 154 2.49 7.76 11.91
N CYS A 155 3.59 7.04 12.08
CA CYS A 155 4.12 6.66 13.38
C CYS A 155 5.58 7.09 13.46
N ASP A 156 5.89 8.05 14.33
CA ASP A 156 7.25 8.56 14.55
C ASP A 156 8.23 7.49 15.11
N MET A 157 7.73 6.30 15.51
CA MET A 157 8.58 5.26 16.12
C MET A 157 9.35 4.40 15.12
N TYR A 158 8.96 4.31 13.84
CA TYR A 158 9.63 3.47 12.84
C TYR A 158 9.48 4.04 11.42
N ASP A 159 10.59 4.20 10.70
CA ASP A 159 10.61 4.63 9.30
C ASP A 159 9.65 3.80 8.44
N SER A 160 8.71 4.48 7.77
CA SER A 160 7.74 3.88 6.83
C SER A 160 6.82 2.79 7.40
N ALA A 161 6.68 2.68 8.74
CA ALA A 161 5.69 1.80 9.35
C ALA A 161 4.42 2.59 9.71
N LEU A 162 3.26 2.08 9.33
CA LEU A 162 2.00 2.60 9.86
C LEU A 162 1.88 2.28 11.35
N PHE A 163 1.27 3.18 12.12
CA PHE A 163 1.08 3.03 13.57
C PHE A 163 0.54 1.65 13.99
N PRO A 164 -0.47 1.06 13.32
CA PRO A 164 -0.96 -0.27 13.67
C PRO A 164 0.06 -1.38 13.40
N VAL A 165 0.86 -1.27 12.34
CA VAL A 165 1.90 -2.26 11.98
C VAL A 165 3.06 -2.19 12.98
N ALA A 166 3.50 -0.97 13.32
CA ALA A 166 4.49 -0.75 14.36
C ALA A 166 4.05 -1.33 15.71
N LEU A 167 2.77 -1.13 16.07
CA LEU A 167 2.21 -1.65 17.32
C LEU A 167 2.17 -3.19 17.33
N VAL A 168 1.71 -3.82 16.25
CA VAL A 168 1.69 -5.29 16.15
C VAL A 168 3.10 -5.86 16.20
N ASN A 169 4.05 -5.30 15.46
CA ASN A 169 5.44 -5.73 15.50
C ASN A 169 6.01 -5.60 16.92
N LYS A 170 5.75 -4.48 17.60
CA LYS A 170 6.16 -4.27 18.99
C LYS A 170 5.52 -5.28 19.94
N LEU A 171 4.23 -5.57 19.80
CA LEU A 171 3.53 -6.56 20.63
C LEU A 171 4.07 -7.98 20.40
N VAL A 172 4.36 -8.35 19.15
CA VAL A 172 4.98 -9.62 18.80
C VAL A 172 6.39 -9.71 19.39
N SER A 173 7.21 -8.67 19.25
CA SER A 173 8.54 -8.58 19.88
C SER A 173 8.46 -8.66 21.41
N LEU A 174 7.48 -7.99 22.04
CA LEU A 174 7.26 -8.07 23.48
C LEU A 174 6.83 -9.46 23.94
N SER A 175 6.00 -10.16 23.15
CA SER A 175 5.57 -11.53 23.43
C SER A 175 6.68 -12.58 23.25
N ALA A 176 7.78 -12.23 22.57
CA ALA A 176 8.96 -13.09 22.49
C ALA A 176 9.79 -13.10 23.79
N HIS A 177 9.74 -12.03 24.59
CA HIS A 177 10.48 -11.96 25.86
C HIS A 177 10.06 -12.98 26.93
N PRO A 178 8.76 -13.27 27.15
CA PRO A 178 8.32 -14.38 27.99
C PRO A 178 8.90 -15.74 27.55
N SER A 179 8.86 -16.01 26.24
CA SER A 179 9.36 -17.25 25.65
C SER A 179 10.87 -17.39 25.81
N GLN A 180 11.61 -16.30 25.65
CA GLN A 180 13.07 -16.26 25.84
C GLN A 180 13.46 -16.54 27.30
N ARG A 181 12.70 -16.02 28.28
CA ARG A 181 12.90 -16.32 29.70
C ARG A 181 12.61 -17.77 30.05
N ILE A 182 11.58 -18.37 29.44
CA ILE A 182 11.27 -19.79 29.61
C ILE A 182 12.38 -20.65 29.02
N LEU A 183 12.82 -20.36 27.79
CA LEU A 183 13.91 -21.08 27.12
C LEU A 183 15.23 -20.97 27.88
N GLN A 184 15.54 -19.79 28.42
CA GLN A 184 16.71 -19.55 29.25
C GLN A 184 16.67 -20.35 30.56
N LYS A 185 15.50 -20.41 31.22
CA LYS A 185 15.34 -21.25 32.42
C LYS A 185 15.52 -22.73 32.12
N PHE A 186 14.96 -23.23 31.01
CA PHE A 186 15.13 -24.62 30.59
C PHE A 186 16.59 -24.94 30.24
N ALA A 187 17.25 -24.08 29.46
CA ALA A 187 18.66 -24.27 29.09
C ALA A 187 19.57 -24.28 30.33
N ASN A 188 19.36 -23.36 31.27
CA ASN A 188 20.15 -23.33 32.51
C ASN A 188 19.92 -24.58 33.38
N GLN A 189 18.69 -25.12 33.42
CA GLN A 189 18.39 -26.38 34.11
C GLN A 189 19.03 -27.60 33.44
N SER A 190 19.17 -27.59 32.12
CA SER A 190 19.82 -28.68 31.37
C SER A 190 21.35 -28.64 31.45
N ILE A 191 21.96 -27.46 31.64
CA ILE A 191 23.41 -27.27 31.76
C ILE A 191 23.90 -27.48 33.21
N SER A 192 23.03 -27.33 34.22
CA SER A 192 23.35 -27.62 35.63
C SER A 192 23.12 -29.08 36.06
N ARG A 193 23.11 -30.02 35.12
CA ARG A 193 23.20 -31.48 35.36
C ARG A 193 24.51 -31.99 34.80
#